data_AF-A0A4W6C7G0-F1
#
_entry.id   AF-A0A4W6C7G0-F1
#
_cell.length_a   1.000
_cell.length_b   1.000
_cell.length_c   1.000
_cell.angle_alpha   90.00
_cell.angle_beta   90.00
_cell.angle_gamma   90.00
#
_symmetry.space_group_name_H-M   'P 1'
#
loop_
_entity.id
_entity.type
_entity.pdbx_description
1 polymer ?
#
loop_
_entity_poly.entity_id
_entity_poly.type
_entity_poly.pdbx_seq_one_letter_code
_entity_poly.pdbx_strand_id
1 'polypeptide(L)'
;RGTLKDEFSVAEKAKLNDYCPMNPCPVYVEETLFLFFIRVLFQKNNTPPLLTHMSTQSQETFARNSGSFCSSCCCYITCMCSCTCSAPNALALYSDDRGSTWKLGKMFQTQSGECQMAEIFDGDKSSIYCNARSRGCCRVEAVSENGGADFHTLSNATKLVETDSGCQGSVVSFPAQDEGADIEGDPKWLIYTHPSNQCKRTDLGVYVNKSPKDPSKWSKPWIINIGPSGYSDLAYIGNGWFACLMERGVKKETEQIASVVFSYNDIKQSTTIVGVKEKFPN
;
A
#
# COMPACT_ATOMS: atom_id res chain seq x y z
N ARG A 1 -33.67 -10.02 12.94
CA ARG A 1 -34.06 -8.63 13.28
C ARG A 1 -33.44 -8.29 14.64
N GLY A 2 -32.26 -7.70 14.63
CA GLY A 2 -31.62 -7.11 15.80
C GLY A 2 -30.95 -5.83 15.31
N THR A 3 -31.47 -4.69 15.74
CA THR A 3 -30.92 -3.36 15.50
C THR A 3 -29.63 -3.22 16.29
N LEU A 4 -28.48 -3.18 15.61
CA LEU A 4 -27.25 -2.64 16.17
C LEU A 4 -27.44 -1.14 16.30
N LYS A 5 -27.62 -0.68 17.53
CA LYS A 5 -27.59 0.72 17.91
C LYS A 5 -26.16 1.21 17.78
N ASP A 6 -26.04 2.42 17.24
CA ASP A 6 -24.85 3.24 17.16
C ASP A 6 -24.07 3.27 18.48
N GLU A 7 -22.79 2.89 18.43
CA GLU A 7 -21.73 3.47 19.25
C GLU A 7 -20.36 3.16 18.62
N PHE A 8 -20.10 3.73 17.44
CA PHE A 8 -18.74 3.87 16.93
C PHE A 8 -18.11 5.12 17.57
N SER A 9 -17.11 4.95 18.42
CA SER A 9 -16.30 6.07 18.90
C SER A 9 -15.43 6.60 17.77
N VAL A 10 -15.64 7.86 17.40
CA VAL A 10 -14.81 8.61 16.45
C VAL A 10 -13.38 8.71 16.99
N ALA A 11 -12.37 8.33 16.20
CA ALA A 11 -10.99 8.76 16.46
C ALA A 11 -10.93 10.28 16.28
N GLU A 12 -10.87 11.03 17.39
CA GLU A 12 -11.22 12.46 17.44
C GLU A 12 -10.17 13.44 16.84
N LYS A 13 -9.25 12.94 15.98
CA LYS A 13 -8.03 13.57 15.43
C LYS A 13 -6.78 13.35 16.28
N ALA A 14 -5.77 12.75 15.67
CA ALA A 14 -4.39 12.85 16.10
C ALA A 14 -3.68 13.90 15.22
N LYS A 15 -3.41 15.10 15.76
CA LYS A 15 -2.58 16.10 15.09
C LYS A 15 -1.14 15.91 15.56
N LEU A 16 -0.28 15.41 14.68
CA LEU A 16 1.15 15.29 14.92
C LEU A 16 1.85 16.50 14.27
N ASN A 17 2.06 17.58 15.03
CA ASN A 17 2.78 18.76 14.55
C ASN A 17 4.24 18.39 14.22
N ASP A 18 4.72 18.67 13.02
CA ASP A 18 6.10 18.37 12.54
C ASP A 18 6.40 16.90 12.14
N TYR A 19 5.38 16.06 11.95
CA TYR A 19 5.56 14.63 11.62
C TYR A 19 4.77 14.19 10.38
N CYS A 20 5.27 13.17 9.66
CA CYS A 20 4.55 12.48 8.59
C CYS A 20 4.26 11.04 9.03
N PRO A 21 2.99 10.59 9.09
CA PRO A 21 2.69 9.19 9.38
C PRO A 21 3.22 8.31 8.22
N MET A 22 4.10 7.36 8.52
CA MET A 22 4.32 6.24 7.61
C MET A 22 3.15 5.26 7.79
N ASN A 23 2.52 4.92 6.66
CA ASN A 23 1.31 4.11 6.47
C ASN A 23 0.76 3.46 7.76
N PRO A 24 -0.38 3.92 8.30
CA PRO A 24 -1.00 3.26 9.44
C PRO A 24 -1.45 1.87 9.02
N CYS A 25 -0.78 0.81 9.46
CA CYS A 25 -1.15 -0.58 9.16
C CYS A 25 -2.43 -0.94 9.94
N PRO A 26 -3.59 -1.07 9.26
CA PRO A 26 -4.80 -1.52 9.90
C PRO A 26 -4.73 -3.04 10.06
N VAL A 27 -4.83 -3.51 11.29
CA VAL A 27 -4.86 -4.94 11.61
C VAL A 27 -6.21 -5.23 12.23
N TYR A 28 -6.96 -6.14 11.62
CA TYR A 28 -8.27 -6.53 12.12
C TYR A 28 -8.16 -7.87 12.86
N VAL A 29 -8.52 -7.87 14.14
CA VAL A 29 -8.50 -9.07 15.00
C VAL A 29 -9.73 -9.00 15.89
N GLU A 30 -10.50 -10.10 15.97
CA GLU A 30 -11.65 -10.25 16.89
C GLU A 30 -12.61 -9.05 16.85
N GLU A 31 -13.07 -8.69 15.64
CA GLU A 31 -13.99 -7.56 15.43
C GLU A 31 -13.44 -6.18 15.77
N THR A 32 -12.15 -6.08 16.08
CA THR A 32 -11.46 -4.85 16.44
C THR A 32 -10.46 -4.47 15.36
N LEU A 33 -10.55 -3.22 14.87
CA LEU A 33 -9.58 -2.62 13.96
C LEU A 33 -8.50 -1.88 14.76
N PHE A 34 -7.28 -2.40 14.74
CA PHE A 34 -6.11 -1.76 15.32
C PHE A 34 -5.39 -0.94 14.25
N LEU A 35 -4.94 0.27 14.61
CA LEU A 35 -4.15 1.12 13.72
C LEU A 35 -2.71 1.21 14.22
N PHE A 36 -1.78 0.63 13.49
CA PHE A 36 -0.35 0.66 13.82
C PHE A 36 0.35 1.73 13.00
N PHE A 37 0.86 2.77 13.65
CA PHE A 37 1.67 3.78 12.99
C PHE A 37 3.16 3.43 13.12
N ILE A 38 3.87 3.34 12.00
CA ILE A 38 5.33 3.21 12.03
C ILE A 38 5.93 4.58 12.31
N ARG A 39 6.66 4.70 13.43
CA ARG A 39 7.37 5.92 13.85
C ARG A 39 8.76 5.95 13.24
N VAL A 40 9.10 7.05 12.55
CA VAL A 40 10.49 7.35 12.15
C VAL A 40 10.96 8.64 12.82
N LEU A 41 12.00 8.55 13.65
CA LEU A 41 12.65 9.71 14.28
C LEU A 41 13.63 10.36 13.30
N PHE A 42 13.43 11.65 12.99
CA PHE A 42 14.48 12.46 12.35
C PHE A 42 15.52 12.86 13.41
N GLN A 43 16.68 12.19 13.43
CA GLN A 43 17.86 12.69 14.13
C GLN A 43 18.81 13.37 13.14
N LYS A 44 19.24 14.60 13.49
CA LYS A 44 20.01 15.47 12.59
C LYS A 44 21.50 15.13 12.46
N ASN A 45 22.04 14.09 13.14
CA ASN A 45 23.49 13.84 13.21
C ASN A 45 23.88 12.35 13.10
N ASN A 46 24.93 12.08 12.32
CA ASN A 46 25.48 10.78 11.90
C ASN A 46 26.22 9.99 13.01
N THR A 47 25.91 8.70 13.17
CA THR A 47 26.85 7.54 13.40
C THR A 47 26.06 6.23 13.66
N PRO A 48 26.52 5.03 13.20
CA PRO A 48 25.82 3.76 13.46
C PRO A 48 26.49 2.94 14.59
N PRO A 49 25.73 2.27 15.48
CA PRO A 49 26.23 1.14 16.23
C PRO A 49 25.69 -0.21 15.72
N LEU A 50 26.55 -1.24 15.80
CA LEU A 50 26.23 -2.65 15.56
C LEU A 50 25.03 -3.10 16.42
N LEU A 51 24.08 -3.83 15.82
CA LEU A 51 22.89 -4.35 16.51
C LEU A 51 23.05 -5.84 16.82
N THR A 52 23.35 -6.14 18.08
CA THR A 52 22.92 -7.37 18.76
C THR A 52 21.89 -6.96 19.80
N HIS A 53 20.79 -7.72 19.88
CA HIS A 53 19.58 -7.49 20.69
C HIS A 53 18.66 -6.35 20.21
N MET A 54 17.55 -6.74 19.59
CA MET A 54 16.50 -5.84 19.13
C MET A 54 15.16 -6.27 19.75
N SER A 55 14.85 -5.69 20.92
CA SER A 55 13.46 -5.56 21.37
C SER A 55 12.73 -4.55 20.48
N THR A 56 11.42 -4.42 20.65
CA THR A 56 10.42 -3.63 19.88
C THR A 56 10.74 -2.13 19.64
N GLN A 57 11.94 -1.66 19.99
CA GLN A 57 12.49 -0.32 19.77
C GLN A 57 13.32 -0.18 18.47
N SER A 58 13.34 -1.19 17.61
CA SER A 58 14.37 -1.39 16.58
C SER A 58 13.92 -1.28 15.12
N GLN A 59 12.70 -0.79 14.87
CA GLN A 59 12.36 -0.22 13.55
C GLN A 59 13.09 1.11 13.28
N GLU A 60 13.75 1.70 14.30
CA GLU A 60 14.35 3.05 14.27
C GLU A 60 15.66 3.20 13.46
N THR A 61 16.18 2.14 12.83
CA THR A 61 17.49 2.20 12.13
C THR A 61 17.43 2.05 10.61
N PHE A 62 16.33 1.52 10.04
CA PHE A 62 16.31 1.24 8.59
C PHE A 62 15.90 2.44 7.71
N ALA A 63 15.17 3.40 8.25
CA ALA A 63 14.88 4.66 7.58
C ALA A 63 16.08 5.64 7.50
N ARG A 64 17.25 5.26 8.04
CA ARG A 64 18.42 6.16 8.14
C ARG A 64 19.22 6.30 6.84
N ASN A 65 19.01 5.44 5.84
CA ASN A 65 19.70 5.53 4.54
C ASN A 65 18.80 5.82 3.34
N SER A 66 17.48 5.89 3.51
CA SER A 66 16.52 6.18 2.42
C SER A 66 15.93 7.60 2.47
N GLY A 67 16.36 8.44 3.41
CA GLY A 67 15.67 9.71 3.73
C GLY A 67 16.49 11.00 3.70
N SER A 68 17.76 11.01 3.29
CA SER A 68 18.45 12.28 3.01
C SER A 68 17.99 12.85 1.67
N PHE A 69 16.79 13.42 1.64
CA PHE A 69 16.48 14.46 0.67
C PHE A 69 17.37 15.65 1.01
N CYS A 70 18.39 15.88 0.18
CA CYS A 70 19.13 17.13 0.20
C CYS A 70 18.16 18.26 -0.19
N SER A 71 17.48 18.85 0.80
CA SER A 71 16.68 20.08 0.64
C SER A 71 17.53 21.29 0.23
N SER A 72 18.86 21.11 0.09
CA SER A 72 19.79 22.16 -0.34
C SER A 72 20.33 21.97 -1.77
N CYS A 73 19.94 20.93 -2.50
CA CYS A 73 20.29 20.83 -3.91
C CYS A 73 19.22 21.53 -4.76
N CYS A 74 19.46 22.81 -5.01
CA CYS A 74 18.80 23.61 -6.03
C CYS A 74 18.95 22.93 -7.41
N CYS A 75 18.03 22.03 -7.75
CA CYS A 75 17.91 21.45 -9.08
C CYS A 75 16.86 22.21 -9.92
N TYR A 76 16.82 23.54 -9.81
CA TYR A 76 16.22 24.40 -10.83
C TYR A 76 17.33 25.25 -11.43
N ILE A 77 17.77 24.84 -12.62
CA ILE A 77 18.67 25.54 -13.54
C ILE A 77 20.14 25.60 -13.06
N THR A 78 20.99 24.85 -13.78
CA THR A 78 22.48 24.91 -13.77
C THR A 78 23.20 24.51 -12.48
N CYS A 79 23.07 23.24 -12.05
CA CYS A 79 24.02 22.66 -11.09
C CYS A 79 24.80 21.50 -11.74
N MET A 80 26.07 21.74 -12.03
CA MET A 80 27.08 20.72 -12.41
C MET A 80 27.62 20.01 -11.16
N CYS A 81 26.75 19.62 -10.22
CA CYS A 81 27.15 18.78 -9.10
C CYS A 81 27.00 17.32 -9.49
N SER A 82 28.12 16.59 -9.55
CA SER A 82 28.19 15.12 -9.68
C SER A 82 27.72 14.41 -8.39
N CYS A 83 26.64 14.90 -7.78
CA CYS A 83 25.99 14.23 -6.67
C CYS A 83 25.15 13.08 -7.24
N THR A 84 25.75 11.89 -7.34
CA THR A 84 25.02 10.66 -7.59
C THR A 84 24.14 10.35 -6.39
N CYS A 85 22.97 10.97 -6.30
CA CYS A 85 21.93 10.55 -5.35
C CYS A 85 21.54 9.12 -5.75
N SER A 86 22.00 8.13 -4.97
CA SER A 86 21.67 6.73 -5.22
C SER A 86 20.15 6.55 -5.26
N ALA A 87 19.67 5.87 -6.29
CA ALA A 87 18.27 5.53 -6.44
C ALA A 87 17.86 4.57 -5.30
N PRO A 88 16.74 4.83 -4.58
CA PRO A 88 16.25 3.89 -3.58
C PRO A 88 15.76 2.61 -4.25
N ASN A 89 15.91 1.48 -3.56
CA ASN A 89 15.33 0.20 -3.91
C ASN A 89 14.64 -0.38 -2.68
N ALA A 90 13.45 -0.95 -2.87
CA ALA A 90 12.74 -1.68 -1.83
C ALA A 90 13.50 -2.97 -1.44
N LEU A 91 13.26 -3.45 -0.23
CA LEU A 91 13.72 -4.75 0.26
C LEU A 91 12.78 -5.26 1.35
N ALA A 92 12.83 -6.57 1.62
CA ALA A 92 12.10 -7.17 2.72
C ALA A 92 12.96 -7.27 3.99
N LEU A 93 12.32 -7.04 5.13
CA LEU A 93 12.82 -7.41 6.45
C LEU A 93 11.84 -8.46 7.00
N TYR A 94 12.32 -9.66 7.31
CA TYR A 94 11.46 -10.78 7.70
C TYR A 94 12.03 -11.55 8.89
N SER A 95 11.16 -12.28 9.57
CA SER A 95 11.49 -13.14 10.70
C SER A 95 10.76 -14.47 10.57
N ASP A 96 11.50 -15.56 10.74
CA ASP A 96 11.04 -16.94 10.65
C ASP A 96 10.96 -17.63 12.04
N ASP A 97 11.24 -16.88 13.11
CA ASP A 97 11.26 -17.36 14.50
C ASP A 97 10.38 -16.50 15.42
N ARG A 98 9.25 -16.04 14.87
CA ARG A 98 8.22 -15.25 15.56
C ARG A 98 8.75 -13.93 16.13
N GLY A 99 9.65 -13.28 15.40
CA GLY A 99 10.20 -11.97 15.72
C GLY A 99 11.43 -12.00 16.64
N SER A 100 11.99 -13.18 16.93
CA SER A 100 13.17 -13.31 17.79
C SER A 100 14.45 -12.83 17.09
N THR A 101 14.58 -13.14 15.81
CA THR A 101 15.63 -12.64 14.92
C THR A 101 15.04 -12.14 13.60
N TRP A 102 15.79 -11.26 12.93
CA TRP A 102 15.35 -10.62 11.70
C TRP A 102 16.44 -10.73 10.63
N LYS A 103 16.01 -10.96 9.39
CA LYS A 103 16.85 -11.12 8.21
C LYS A 103 16.47 -10.10 7.16
N LEU A 104 17.48 -9.61 6.45
CA LEU A 104 17.30 -8.76 5.27
C LEU A 104 17.23 -9.64 4.02
N GLY A 105 16.18 -9.44 3.23
CA GLY A 105 16.13 -9.93 1.86
C GLY A 105 17.07 -9.14 0.95
N LYS A 106 17.26 -9.63 -0.28
CA LYS A 106 17.98 -8.87 -1.30
C LYS A 106 17.21 -7.61 -1.67
N MET A 107 17.95 -6.55 -1.95
CA MET A 107 17.39 -5.33 -2.54
C MET A 107 16.82 -5.62 -3.92
N PHE A 108 15.73 -4.94 -4.24
CA PHE A 108 15.14 -4.97 -5.57
C PHE A 108 16.17 -4.46 -6.58
N GLN A 109 16.23 -5.10 -7.75
CA GLN A 109 17.08 -4.62 -8.85
C GLN A 109 16.50 -3.37 -9.52
N THR A 110 15.20 -3.16 -9.39
CA THR A 110 14.47 -2.03 -9.96
C THR A 110 14.29 -0.93 -8.92
N GLN A 111 14.64 0.30 -9.31
CA GLN A 111 14.41 1.50 -8.50
C GLN A 111 12.97 1.55 -7.99
N SER A 112 12.84 1.64 -6.67
CA SER A 112 11.57 1.53 -5.97
C SER A 112 11.60 2.27 -4.63
N GLY A 113 10.45 2.81 -4.24
CA GLY A 113 10.25 3.54 -2.98
C GLY A 113 9.42 2.72 -1.98
N GLU A 114 8.51 3.41 -1.29
CA GLU A 114 7.56 2.81 -0.34
C GLU A 114 6.81 1.63 -0.99
N CYS A 115 6.67 0.53 -0.27
CA CYS A 115 6.06 -0.70 -0.79
C CYS A 115 5.25 -1.40 0.29
N GLN A 116 4.29 -2.22 -0.15
CA GLN A 116 3.54 -3.13 0.69
C GLN A 116 3.53 -4.52 0.06
N MET A 117 3.44 -5.54 0.91
CA MET A 117 3.53 -6.94 0.52
C MET A 117 2.29 -7.69 0.98
N ALA A 118 1.90 -8.70 0.22
CA ALA A 118 0.81 -9.61 0.54
C ALA A 118 1.20 -11.05 0.19
N GLU A 119 0.89 -12.00 1.07
CA GLU A 119 1.07 -13.42 0.77
C GLU A 119 -0.11 -13.93 -0.05
N ILE A 120 0.18 -14.70 -1.09
CA ILE A 120 -0.79 -15.27 -2.02
C ILE A 120 -0.54 -16.76 -2.17
N PHE A 121 -1.61 -17.53 -2.36
CA PHE A 121 -1.57 -18.98 -2.50
C PHE A 121 -2.02 -19.44 -3.89
N ASP A 122 -1.29 -20.41 -4.44
CA ASP A 122 -1.65 -21.18 -5.64
C ASP A 122 -1.58 -22.68 -5.31
N GLY A 123 -2.73 -23.24 -4.94
CA GLY A 123 -2.79 -24.51 -4.23
C GLY A 123 -2.04 -24.41 -2.90
N ASP A 124 -1.18 -25.39 -2.62
CA ASP A 124 -0.37 -25.43 -1.39
C ASP A 124 0.90 -24.56 -1.46
N LYS A 125 1.13 -23.84 -2.56
CA LYS A 125 2.32 -23.00 -2.74
C LYS A 125 2.01 -21.56 -2.37
N SER A 126 2.75 -21.02 -1.40
CA SER A 126 2.70 -19.59 -1.10
C SER A 126 3.75 -18.80 -1.86
N SER A 127 3.47 -17.53 -2.10
CA SER A 127 4.40 -16.55 -2.66
C SER A 127 4.10 -15.19 -2.04
N ILE A 128 5.11 -14.33 -1.93
CA ILE A 128 4.93 -12.96 -1.44
C ILE A 128 4.90 -12.04 -2.66
N TYR A 129 3.78 -11.39 -2.88
CA TYR A 129 3.65 -10.31 -3.85
C TYR A 129 4.04 -8.98 -3.20
N CYS A 130 4.72 -8.12 -3.94
CA CYS A 130 5.10 -6.77 -3.52
C CYS A 130 4.65 -5.75 -4.57
N ASN A 131 4.00 -4.68 -4.12
CA ASN A 131 3.73 -3.49 -4.91
C ASN A 131 4.53 -2.32 -4.34
N ALA A 132 5.34 -1.67 -5.18
CA ALA A 132 6.21 -0.58 -4.78
C ALA A 132 5.98 0.68 -5.59
N ARG A 133 6.11 1.83 -4.91
CA ARG A 133 6.14 3.16 -5.48
C ARG A 133 7.28 3.28 -6.47
N SER A 134 7.00 3.92 -7.58
CA SER A 134 7.91 4.12 -8.69
C SER A 134 8.19 5.61 -8.90
N ARG A 135 9.25 5.90 -9.66
CA ARG A 135 9.47 7.22 -10.30
C ARG A 135 9.11 7.21 -11.79
N GLY A 136 8.71 6.05 -12.31
CA GLY A 136 8.18 5.89 -13.67
C GLY A 136 6.67 6.14 -13.72
N CYS A 137 6.06 5.82 -14.88
CA CYS A 137 4.63 6.02 -15.11
C CYS A 137 3.71 4.95 -14.49
N CYS A 138 4.29 3.85 -13.98
CA CYS A 138 3.57 2.70 -13.44
C CYS A 138 4.27 2.19 -12.18
N ARG A 139 3.51 1.46 -11.36
CA ARG A 139 3.99 0.77 -10.16
C ARG A 139 5.05 -0.27 -10.49
N VAL A 140 5.94 -0.55 -9.54
CA VAL A 140 6.84 -1.72 -9.62
C VAL A 140 6.17 -2.87 -8.89
N GLU A 141 5.91 -3.96 -9.61
CA GLU A 141 5.33 -5.18 -9.06
C GLU A 141 6.40 -6.28 -9.04
N ALA A 142 6.53 -7.01 -7.94
CA ALA A 142 7.52 -8.09 -7.81
C ALA A 142 6.98 -9.25 -6.98
N VAL A 143 7.54 -10.44 -7.19
CA VAL A 143 7.13 -11.66 -6.48
C VAL A 143 8.36 -12.36 -5.88
N SER A 144 8.17 -12.93 -4.69
CA SER A 144 9.10 -13.82 -4.03
C SER A 144 8.48 -15.19 -3.83
N GLU A 145 9.19 -16.25 -4.22
CA GLU A 145 8.78 -17.64 -4.03
C GLU A 145 9.64 -18.34 -2.96
N ASN A 146 10.44 -17.58 -2.22
CA ASN A 146 11.38 -18.06 -1.21
C ASN A 146 11.24 -17.29 0.12
N GLY A 147 10.00 -16.97 0.50
CA GLY A 147 9.69 -16.34 1.79
C GLY A 147 10.22 -14.92 1.96
N GLY A 148 10.44 -14.18 0.87
CA GLY A 148 10.87 -12.79 0.89
C GLY A 148 12.39 -12.61 0.87
N ALA A 149 13.16 -13.69 0.73
CA ALA A 149 14.62 -13.61 0.64
C ALA A 149 15.10 -12.94 -0.65
N ASP A 150 14.39 -13.16 -1.77
CA ASP A 150 14.66 -12.53 -3.06
C ASP A 150 13.37 -12.24 -3.83
N PHE A 151 13.35 -11.19 -4.64
CA PHE A 151 12.19 -10.76 -5.42
C PHE A 151 12.56 -10.58 -6.89
N HIS A 152 11.72 -11.11 -7.78
CA HIS A 152 11.81 -10.85 -9.20
C HIS A 152 10.73 -9.87 -9.63
N THR A 153 11.12 -8.80 -10.33
CA THR A 153 10.18 -7.82 -10.88
C THR A 153 9.35 -8.45 -12.00
N LEU A 154 8.05 -8.26 -11.96
CA LEU A 154 7.13 -8.69 -13.02
C LEU A 154 7.26 -7.73 -14.22
N SER A 155 7.41 -8.29 -15.42
CA SER A 155 7.51 -7.50 -16.64
C SER A 155 6.14 -7.03 -17.13
N ASN A 156 6.10 -5.95 -17.90
CA ASN A 156 4.88 -5.38 -18.50
C ASN A 156 3.78 -4.95 -17.51
N ALA A 157 4.16 -4.64 -16.27
CA ALA A 157 3.29 -4.05 -15.25
C ALA A 157 2.89 -2.62 -15.62
N THR A 158 1.82 -2.51 -16.43
CA THR A 158 1.35 -1.25 -17.04
C THR A 158 -0.07 -0.87 -16.62
N LYS A 159 -0.77 -1.75 -15.89
CA LYS A 159 -2.16 -1.54 -15.49
C LYS A 159 -2.30 -0.63 -14.27
N LEU A 160 -1.36 -0.72 -13.33
CA LEU A 160 -1.34 0.13 -12.14
C LEU A 160 -0.47 1.35 -12.43
N VAL A 161 -1.13 2.48 -12.68
CA VAL A 161 -0.47 3.74 -12.96
C VAL A 161 0.19 4.31 -11.72
N GLU A 162 1.23 5.12 -11.93
CA GLU A 162 1.86 5.94 -10.90
C GLU A 162 1.48 7.41 -11.13
N THR A 163 1.51 8.21 -10.06
CA THR A 163 1.29 9.67 -10.14
C THR A 163 2.59 10.40 -10.51
N ASP A 164 2.50 11.64 -11.02
CA ASP A 164 3.66 12.42 -11.50
C ASP A 164 4.79 12.59 -10.46
N SER A 165 4.46 12.65 -9.17
CA SER A 165 5.42 12.72 -8.06
C SER A 165 5.60 11.39 -7.30
N GLY A 166 4.93 10.33 -7.76
CA GLY A 166 4.76 9.07 -7.06
C GLY A 166 3.85 9.18 -5.83
N CYS A 167 3.11 8.13 -5.49
CA CYS A 167 2.32 8.05 -4.26
C CYS A 167 2.54 6.71 -3.57
N GLN A 168 2.26 6.61 -2.28
CA GLN A 168 2.12 5.28 -1.66
C GLN A 168 0.76 4.69 -2.10
N GLY A 169 0.69 3.36 -2.13
CA GLY A 169 -0.55 2.62 -2.34
C GLY A 169 -0.55 1.37 -1.47
N SER A 170 -1.72 0.79 -1.25
CA SER A 170 -1.88 -0.36 -0.37
C SER A 170 -2.38 -1.59 -1.10
N VAL A 171 -1.84 -2.75 -0.73
CA VAL A 171 -2.23 -4.05 -1.27
C VAL A 171 -2.46 -5.03 -0.13
N VAL A 172 -3.56 -5.77 -0.20
CA VAL A 172 -3.81 -6.95 0.64
C VAL A 172 -4.27 -8.10 -0.23
N SER A 173 -4.06 -9.32 0.26
CA SER A 173 -4.61 -10.52 -0.35
C SER A 173 -5.88 -10.94 0.37
N PHE A 174 -6.75 -11.66 -0.35
CA PHE A 174 -8.01 -12.14 0.20
C PHE A 174 -8.47 -13.44 -0.48
N PRO A 175 -9.35 -14.24 0.17
CA PRO A 175 -9.86 -15.49 -0.40
C PRO A 175 -10.69 -15.21 -1.66
N ALA A 176 -10.71 -16.16 -2.60
CA ALA A 176 -11.55 -16.04 -3.79
C ALA A 176 -13.04 -15.96 -3.40
N GLN A 177 -13.81 -15.13 -4.12
CA GLN A 177 -15.21 -14.80 -3.81
C GLN A 177 -16.17 -15.18 -4.95
N ASP A 178 -15.83 -16.20 -5.75
CA ASP A 178 -16.72 -16.74 -6.79
C ASP A 178 -17.52 -17.95 -6.24
N GLU A 179 -18.59 -18.35 -6.92
CA GLU A 179 -19.47 -19.43 -6.44
C GLU A 179 -18.69 -20.75 -6.24
N GLY A 180 -18.83 -21.35 -5.05
CA GLY A 180 -18.13 -22.57 -4.67
C GLY A 180 -16.68 -22.35 -4.18
N ALA A 181 -16.21 -21.11 -4.11
CA ALA A 181 -14.94 -20.79 -3.46
C ALA A 181 -15.07 -20.88 -1.93
N ASP A 182 -13.98 -21.29 -1.29
CA ASP A 182 -13.84 -21.17 0.15
C ASP A 182 -13.60 -19.69 0.52
N ILE A 183 -14.66 -19.04 0.99
CA ILE A 183 -14.68 -17.60 1.30
C ILE A 183 -13.83 -17.25 2.54
N GLU A 184 -13.40 -18.26 3.29
CA GLU A 184 -12.47 -18.15 4.43
C GLU A 184 -11.17 -18.93 4.20
N GLY A 185 -10.98 -19.49 3.01
CA GLY A 185 -9.80 -20.27 2.66
C GLY A 185 -8.55 -19.42 2.43
N ASP A 186 -7.46 -20.05 1.99
CA ASP A 186 -6.20 -19.35 1.73
C ASP A 186 -6.38 -18.18 0.75
N PRO A 187 -5.69 -17.05 0.94
CA PRO A 187 -5.84 -15.88 0.10
C PRO A 187 -5.28 -16.11 -1.30
N LYS A 188 -6.11 -15.95 -2.33
CA LYS A 188 -5.77 -16.24 -3.74
C LYS A 188 -5.76 -15.01 -4.63
N TRP A 189 -6.48 -13.94 -4.24
CA TRP A 189 -6.62 -12.74 -5.04
C TRP A 189 -5.98 -11.55 -4.33
N LEU A 190 -5.70 -10.50 -5.10
CA LEU A 190 -5.20 -9.23 -4.59
C LEU A 190 -6.22 -8.12 -4.79
N ILE A 191 -6.27 -7.22 -3.81
CA ILE A 191 -6.95 -5.93 -3.93
C ILE A 191 -5.96 -4.82 -3.64
N TYR A 192 -6.04 -3.73 -4.38
CA TYR A 192 -5.10 -2.63 -4.34
C TYR A 192 -5.82 -1.27 -4.36
N THR A 193 -5.36 -0.31 -3.56
CA THR A 193 -5.83 1.08 -3.58
C THR A 193 -4.70 2.06 -3.87
N HIS A 194 -4.99 3.01 -4.77
CA HIS A 194 -4.07 4.09 -5.15
C HIS A 194 -4.79 5.18 -5.96
N PRO A 195 -4.30 6.42 -5.96
CA PRO A 195 -4.77 7.46 -6.87
C PRO A 195 -4.70 7.01 -8.35
N SER A 196 -5.79 7.13 -9.09
CA SER A 196 -5.90 6.56 -10.43
C SER A 196 -5.52 7.52 -11.57
N ASN A 197 -5.19 8.78 -11.23
CA ASN A 197 -4.76 9.78 -12.20
C ASN A 197 -3.22 9.77 -12.36
N GLN A 198 -2.73 9.66 -13.59
CA GLN A 198 -1.28 9.63 -13.89
C GLN A 198 -0.54 10.93 -13.54
N CYS A 199 -1.24 12.07 -13.55
CA CYS A 199 -0.60 13.38 -13.39
C CYS A 199 -0.75 13.93 -11.97
N LYS A 200 -1.73 13.45 -11.19
CA LYS A 200 -2.08 14.03 -9.89
C LYS A 200 -2.48 12.94 -8.91
N ARG A 201 -2.28 13.24 -7.64
CA ARG A 201 -2.81 12.48 -6.50
C ARG A 201 -4.32 12.73 -6.36
N THR A 202 -5.10 12.20 -7.29
CA THR A 202 -6.56 12.29 -7.29
C THR A 202 -7.22 10.97 -7.65
N ASP A 203 -8.49 10.88 -7.29
CA ASP A 203 -9.39 9.80 -7.69
C ASP A 203 -8.92 8.44 -7.18
N LEU A 204 -9.04 8.20 -5.87
CA LEU A 204 -8.62 6.95 -5.25
C LEU A 204 -9.41 5.78 -5.85
N GLY A 205 -8.70 4.88 -6.53
CA GLY A 205 -9.26 3.72 -7.20
C GLY A 205 -8.97 2.43 -6.45
N VAL A 206 -9.95 1.51 -6.46
CA VAL A 206 -9.82 0.13 -6.02
C VAL A 206 -9.64 -0.77 -7.24
N TYR A 207 -8.60 -1.59 -7.23
CA TYR A 207 -8.24 -2.54 -8.28
C TYR A 207 -8.25 -3.96 -7.72
N VAL A 208 -8.68 -4.93 -8.53
CA VAL A 208 -8.66 -6.35 -8.16
C VAL A 208 -7.84 -7.13 -9.18
N ASN A 209 -7.02 -8.07 -8.70
CA ASN A 209 -6.34 -9.05 -9.53
C ASN A 209 -6.65 -10.47 -9.05
N LYS A 210 -7.35 -11.24 -9.91
CA LYS A 210 -7.69 -12.65 -9.67
C LYS A 210 -6.58 -13.62 -10.05
N SER A 211 -5.50 -13.13 -10.66
CA SER A 211 -4.32 -13.89 -11.07
C SER A 211 -3.07 -13.10 -10.66
N PRO A 212 -2.73 -13.06 -9.36
CA PRO A 212 -1.77 -12.12 -8.78
C PRO A 212 -0.37 -12.04 -9.43
N LYS A 213 0.11 -13.11 -10.06
CA LYS A 213 1.41 -13.15 -10.75
C LYS A 213 1.36 -12.60 -12.19
N ASP A 214 0.19 -12.27 -12.71
CA ASP A 214 0.01 -11.66 -14.03
C ASP A 214 -0.42 -10.19 -13.87
N PRO A 215 0.50 -9.23 -14.06
CA PRO A 215 0.22 -7.81 -13.86
C PRO A 215 -0.68 -7.22 -14.96
N SER A 216 -0.99 -7.98 -16.02
CA SER A 216 -1.96 -7.56 -17.04
C SER A 216 -3.43 -7.74 -16.59
N LYS A 217 -3.66 -8.49 -15.50
CA LYS A 217 -4.99 -8.93 -15.03
C LYS A 217 -5.64 -8.02 -14.00
N TRP A 218 -4.98 -6.93 -13.61
CA TRP A 218 -5.62 -5.90 -12.82
C TRP A 218 -6.87 -5.34 -13.52
N SER A 219 -7.96 -5.20 -12.76
CA SER A 219 -9.19 -4.58 -13.22
C SER A 219 -9.00 -3.10 -13.56
N LYS A 220 -10.03 -2.49 -14.16
CA LYS A 220 -10.15 -1.02 -14.13
C LYS A 220 -10.41 -0.57 -12.68
N PRO A 221 -10.03 0.65 -12.30
CA PRO A 221 -10.31 1.15 -10.96
C PRO A 221 -11.81 1.38 -10.76
N TRP A 222 -12.32 0.96 -9.61
CA TRP A 222 -13.56 1.49 -9.06
C TRP A 222 -13.23 2.66 -8.13
N ILE A 223 -13.73 3.86 -8.45
CA ILE A 223 -13.38 5.08 -7.71
C ILE A 223 -14.18 5.17 -6.41
N ILE A 224 -13.47 5.14 -5.29
CA ILE A 224 -14.07 5.26 -3.94
C ILE A 224 -13.95 6.67 -3.36
N ASN A 225 -13.10 7.52 -3.95
CA ASN A 225 -13.03 8.95 -3.60
C ASN A 225 -12.66 9.78 -4.83
N ILE A 226 -13.57 10.65 -5.26
CA ILE A 226 -13.31 11.61 -6.36
C ILE A 226 -12.55 12.82 -5.79
N GLY A 227 -11.54 13.29 -6.52
CA GLY A 227 -10.73 14.46 -6.14
C GLY A 227 -9.47 14.10 -5.34
N PRO A 228 -8.87 15.08 -4.62
CA PRO A 228 -7.58 14.90 -3.94
C PRO A 228 -7.56 13.67 -3.04
N SER A 229 -6.62 12.77 -3.33
CA SER A 229 -6.46 11.46 -2.70
C SER A 229 -4.97 11.12 -2.61
N GLY A 230 -4.49 10.78 -1.41
CA GLY A 230 -3.08 10.53 -1.14
C GLY A 230 -2.83 9.08 -0.78
N TYR A 231 -2.12 8.90 0.33
CA TYR A 231 -1.76 7.59 0.86
C TYR A 231 -3.04 6.84 1.25
N SER A 232 -3.00 5.51 1.19
CA SER A 232 -4.10 4.65 1.61
C SER A 232 -3.60 3.39 2.28
N ASP A 233 -4.43 2.79 3.14
CA ASP A 233 -4.19 1.46 3.68
C ASP A 233 -5.46 0.60 3.76
N LEU A 234 -5.33 -0.66 3.36
CA LEU A 234 -6.40 -1.66 3.30
C LEU A 234 -6.25 -2.68 4.43
N ALA A 235 -7.37 -3.08 5.01
CA ALA A 235 -7.50 -4.31 5.79
C ALA A 235 -8.61 -5.16 5.18
N TYR A 236 -8.34 -6.47 5.02
CA TYR A 236 -9.39 -7.45 4.83
C TYR A 236 -10.02 -7.74 6.19
N ILE A 237 -11.34 -7.55 6.30
CA ILE A 237 -12.08 -7.71 7.57
C ILE A 237 -13.02 -8.94 7.55
N GLY A 238 -12.79 -9.86 6.61
CA GLY A 238 -13.53 -11.11 6.48
C GLY A 238 -14.75 -11.03 5.55
N ASN A 239 -15.25 -12.18 5.10
CA ASN A 239 -16.46 -12.31 4.27
C ASN A 239 -16.50 -11.40 3.03
N GLY A 240 -15.35 -11.17 2.39
CA GLY A 240 -15.27 -10.30 1.22
C GLY A 240 -15.38 -8.80 1.53
N TRP A 241 -15.28 -8.38 2.79
CA TRP A 241 -15.30 -6.99 3.21
C TRP A 241 -13.90 -6.42 3.45
N PHE A 242 -13.77 -5.12 3.20
CA PHE A 242 -12.54 -4.37 3.33
C PHE A 242 -12.79 -3.06 4.06
N ALA A 243 -11.86 -2.69 4.94
CA ALA A 243 -11.74 -1.35 5.47
C ALA A 243 -10.57 -0.65 4.78
N CYS A 244 -10.78 0.59 4.35
CA CYS A 244 -9.75 1.43 3.73
C CYS A 244 -9.65 2.74 4.49
N LEU A 245 -8.43 3.06 4.95
CA LEU A 245 -8.07 4.42 5.38
C LEU A 245 -7.40 5.15 4.22
N MET A 246 -7.67 6.45 4.08
CA MET A 246 -7.05 7.26 3.03
C MET A 246 -6.86 8.71 3.43
N GLU A 247 -5.78 9.31 2.94
CA GLU A 247 -5.64 10.76 2.84
C GLU A 247 -6.59 11.30 1.77
N ARG A 248 -7.40 12.30 2.14
CA ARG A 248 -8.25 13.01 1.18
C ARG A 248 -8.50 14.45 1.60
N GLY A 249 -9.08 15.23 0.69
CA GLY A 249 -9.58 16.57 1.00
C GLY A 249 -10.37 17.19 -0.15
N VAL A 250 -10.62 18.50 -0.03
CA VAL A 250 -11.27 19.29 -1.08
C VAL A 250 -10.24 19.96 -1.97
N LYS A 251 -9.17 20.54 -1.40
CA LYS A 251 -8.11 21.21 -2.16
C LYS A 251 -6.82 20.40 -2.24
N LYS A 252 -6.47 19.71 -1.15
CA LYS A 252 -5.27 18.86 -1.05
C LYS A 252 -5.61 17.53 -0.41
N GLU A 253 -4.83 16.51 -0.73
CA GLU A 253 -4.97 15.17 -0.19
C GLU A 253 -4.68 15.09 1.32
N THR A 254 -3.81 15.96 1.84
CA THR A 254 -3.35 15.92 3.24
C THR A 254 -4.26 16.67 4.24
N GLU A 255 -5.48 17.01 3.85
CA GLU A 255 -6.40 17.77 4.72
C GLU A 255 -7.00 16.93 5.85
N GLN A 256 -7.24 15.64 5.60
CA GLN A 256 -7.85 14.72 6.55
C GLN A 256 -7.55 13.26 6.20
N ILE A 257 -7.71 12.38 7.20
CA ILE A 257 -7.80 10.94 7.01
C ILE A 257 -9.27 10.54 7.06
N ALA A 258 -9.73 9.81 6.06
CA ALA A 258 -11.08 9.25 6.01
C ALA A 258 -11.03 7.73 6.05
N SER A 259 -12.15 7.13 6.47
CA SER A 259 -12.37 5.69 6.39
C SER A 259 -13.52 5.37 5.44
N VAL A 260 -13.38 4.30 4.67
CA VAL A 260 -14.43 3.73 3.83
C VAL A 260 -14.43 2.22 4.03
N VAL A 261 -15.62 1.64 4.18
CA VAL A 261 -15.81 0.19 4.23
C VAL A 261 -16.61 -0.22 3.01
N PHE A 262 -16.15 -1.24 2.30
CA PHE A 262 -16.81 -1.75 1.10
C PHE A 262 -16.63 -3.27 0.98
N SER A 263 -17.51 -3.91 0.23
CA SER A 263 -17.48 -5.33 -0.06
C SER A 263 -17.00 -5.58 -1.49
N TYR A 264 -16.54 -6.80 -1.76
CA TYR A 264 -16.23 -7.25 -3.11
C TYR A 264 -17.45 -7.19 -4.05
N ASN A 265 -18.67 -7.31 -3.52
CA ASN A 265 -19.89 -7.19 -4.31
C ASN A 265 -20.10 -5.76 -4.84
N ASP A 266 -19.73 -4.73 -4.07
CA ASP A 266 -19.79 -3.33 -4.51
C ASP A 266 -18.88 -3.10 -5.73
N ILE A 267 -17.68 -3.70 -5.69
CA ILE A 267 -16.72 -3.68 -6.80
C ILE A 267 -17.30 -4.38 -8.04
N LYS A 268 -17.85 -5.59 -7.88
CA LYS A 268 -18.49 -6.35 -8.97
C LYS A 268 -19.60 -5.55 -9.65
N GLN A 269 -20.51 -4.98 -8.87
CA GLN A 269 -21.67 -4.24 -9.39
C GLN A 269 -21.27 -2.95 -10.09
N SER A 270 -20.26 -2.23 -9.58
CA SER A 270 -19.73 -1.03 -10.24
C SER A 270 -19.21 -1.31 -11.65
N THR A 271 -18.67 -2.51 -11.88
CA THR A 271 -18.19 -2.96 -13.19
C THR A 271 -19.36 -3.27 -14.14
N THR A 272 -20.50 -3.70 -13.61
CA THR A 272 -21.71 -4.01 -14.38
C THR A 272 -22.49 -2.76 -14.80
N ILE A 273 -22.57 -1.73 -13.92
CA ILE A 273 -23.38 -0.52 -14.18
C ILE A 273 -22.80 0.34 -15.31
N VAL A 274 -21.47 0.31 -15.56
CA VAL A 274 -20.85 1.00 -16.71
C VAL A 274 -21.34 0.44 -18.07
N GLY A 275 -22.04 -0.71 -18.08
CA GLY A 275 -22.70 -1.28 -19.28
C GLY A 275 -24.09 -0.72 -19.60
N VAL A 276 -24.70 0.09 -18.72
CA VAL A 276 -26.01 0.72 -18.95
C VAL A 276 -25.81 2.23 -18.92
N LYS A 277 -25.88 2.87 -20.09
CA LYS A 277 -25.96 4.34 -20.18
C LYS A 277 -27.23 4.80 -19.47
N GLU A 278 -27.11 5.27 -18.23
CA GLU A 278 -28.19 6.01 -17.59
C GLU A 278 -28.35 7.37 -18.29
N LYS A 279 -29.48 7.50 -19.00
CA LYS A 279 -30.05 8.79 -19.37
C LYS A 279 -30.48 9.48 -18.07
N PHE A 280 -29.84 10.57 -17.72
CA PHE A 280 -30.40 11.50 -16.76
C PHE A 280 -31.68 12.14 -17.34
N PRO A 281 -32.81 12.13 -16.64
CA PRO A 281 -33.94 12.98 -16.99
C PRO A 281 -33.63 14.43 -16.59
N ASN A 282 -34.04 15.36 -17.46
CA ASN A 282 -33.92 16.81 -17.32
C ASN A 282 -34.60 17.36 -16.06
#